data_AF-A0A6B2L4D1-F1
#
_entry.id   AF-A0A6B2L4D1-F1
#
_cell.length_a   1.000
_cell.length_b   1.000
_cell.length_c   1.000
_cell.angle_alpha   90.00
_cell.angle_beta   90.00
_cell.angle_gamma   90.00
#
_symmetry.space_group_name_H-M   'P 1'
#
loop_
_entity.id
_entity.type
_entity.pdbx_description
1 polymer ?
#
loop_
_entity_poly.entity_id
_entity_poly.type
_entity_poly.pdbx_seq_one_letter_code
_entity_poly.pdbx_strand_id
1 'polypeptide(L)'
;MIEMQLRFATHVMLTFSLTDPASLEKVLEYHQLMTHLKEEYGASPRVLLVGTKSDLKEERRVTQEEGQGVADRMGCAYFEVSSKLEENNNVDKAFKWLISIGEMQNVPPFVEKDGVMGSTLGSDMDRLFNSPILSDLKFVCEDKTVYLHKVIISIRFPPFIDKFFTKSNTYNCTKVPYEDVLVLTRWIYTGSLVHPHPESLRQSIISLQLFPLIQQLSTMNDTVPNTPLPTFGVILNQKSLSDITLIVGNSNFFAHQQILYCRSSYFKSMFQSGFKESLSNDLIINIKETSPKTFCEVLEYIYTDIVEVNEKNWQNLLDSSLIFGIEGLTRTVERFLIQNTTIDNVVSLFTLCKEYPLPYLNDKLKYVIGYYFPLIIQTKSFKALNQNVQQELSKLKIEGTWRIEQGKKENCSLQ
;
A
#
# COMPACT_ATOMS: atom_id res chain seq x y z
N MET A 1 29.01 -24.82 10.52
CA MET A 1 28.06 -24.89 9.37
C MET A 1 26.62 -24.90 9.86
N ILE A 2 26.23 -25.84 10.73
CA ILE A 2 24.88 -25.92 11.34
C ILE A 2 24.50 -24.65 12.11
N GLU A 3 25.43 -24.09 12.89
CA GLU A 3 25.21 -22.85 13.65
C GLU A 3 24.79 -21.66 12.78
N MET A 4 25.42 -21.53 11.60
CA MET A 4 25.11 -20.48 10.62
C MET A 4 23.75 -20.70 9.97
N GLN A 5 23.33 -21.95 9.78
CA GLN A 5 22.00 -22.29 9.26
C GLN A 5 20.90 -22.04 10.30
N LEU A 6 21.15 -22.41 11.57
CA LEU A 6 20.22 -22.19 12.68
C LEU A 6 20.03 -20.69 12.97
N ARG A 7 21.07 -19.87 12.79
CA ARG A 7 21.02 -18.42 13.01
C ARG A 7 19.95 -17.70 12.17
N PHE A 8 19.71 -18.16 10.95
CA PHE A 8 18.75 -17.53 10.03
C PHE A 8 17.46 -18.34 9.84
N ALA A 9 17.32 -19.46 10.56
CA ALA A 9 16.14 -20.31 10.49
C ALA A 9 14.97 -19.66 11.24
N THR A 10 13.82 -19.53 10.57
CA THR A 10 12.56 -19.13 11.22
C THR A 10 11.91 -20.33 11.93
N HIS A 11 12.09 -21.53 11.38
CA HIS A 11 11.54 -22.79 11.85
C HIS A 11 12.58 -23.89 11.76
N VAL A 12 12.57 -24.81 12.73
CA VAL A 12 13.46 -25.97 12.78
C VAL A 12 12.64 -27.22 13.12
N MET A 13 12.81 -28.27 12.32
CA MET A 13 12.26 -29.59 12.58
C MET A 13 13.35 -30.48 13.15
N LEU A 14 13.21 -30.89 14.40
CA LEU A 14 14.13 -31.82 15.05
C LEU A 14 13.55 -33.22 14.94
N THR A 15 14.20 -34.06 14.14
CA THR A 15 13.76 -35.43 13.89
C THR A 15 14.58 -36.42 14.71
N PHE A 16 13.91 -37.40 15.31
CA PHE A 16 14.56 -38.55 15.95
C PHE A 16 13.87 -39.86 15.52
N SER A 17 14.47 -41.00 15.82
CA SER A 17 13.92 -42.31 15.48
C SER A 17 13.28 -42.95 16.71
N LEU A 18 12.01 -43.36 16.62
CA LEU A 18 11.31 -44.04 17.73
C LEU A 18 11.91 -45.39 18.10
N THR A 19 12.75 -45.95 17.23
CA THR A 19 13.49 -47.21 17.44
C THR A 19 14.91 -47.01 17.99
N ASP A 20 15.39 -45.77 18.10
CA ASP A 20 16.75 -45.45 18.55
C ASP A 20 16.74 -44.33 19.62
N PRO A 21 16.76 -44.68 20.92
CA PRO A 21 16.77 -43.70 22.01
C PRO A 21 17.95 -42.72 21.96
N ALA A 22 19.12 -43.13 21.44
CA ALA A 22 20.29 -42.24 21.34
C ALA A 22 20.06 -41.09 20.36
N SER A 23 19.15 -41.27 19.38
CA SER A 23 18.77 -40.21 18.46
C SER A 23 17.93 -39.11 19.14
N LEU A 24 17.20 -39.43 20.21
CA LEU A 24 16.44 -38.46 21.00
C LEU A 24 17.37 -37.60 21.88
N GLU A 25 18.44 -38.19 22.42
CA GLU A 25 19.45 -37.46 23.18
C GLU A 25 20.17 -36.41 22.31
N LYS A 26 20.52 -36.76 21.07
CA LYS A 26 21.12 -35.82 20.11
C LYS A 26 20.20 -34.62 19.80
N VAL A 27 18.88 -34.84 19.78
CA VAL A 27 17.93 -33.74 19.56
C VAL A 27 17.95 -32.74 20.72
N LEU A 28 18.13 -33.21 21.96
CA LEU A 28 18.29 -32.33 23.12
C LEU A 28 19.56 -31.47 23.02
N GLU A 29 20.66 -32.02 22.53
CA GLU A 29 21.90 -31.27 22.29
C GLU A 29 21.69 -30.14 21.27
N TYR A 30 20.98 -30.41 20.16
CA TYR A 30 20.65 -29.38 19.17
C TYR A 30 19.74 -28.28 19.75
N HIS A 31 18.77 -28.64 20.58
CA HIS A 31 17.92 -27.66 21.25
C HIS A 31 18.70 -26.75 22.23
N GLN A 32 19.68 -27.31 22.94
CA GLN A 32 20.57 -26.52 23.80
C GLN A 32 21.40 -25.53 22.99
N LEU A 33 21.97 -25.97 21.86
CA LEU A 33 22.70 -25.08 20.94
C LEU A 33 21.81 -23.92 20.45
N MET A 34 20.57 -24.22 20.06
CA MET A 34 19.60 -23.19 19.63
C MET A 34 19.26 -22.20 20.76
N THR A 35 19.17 -22.68 22.00
CA THR A 35 18.90 -21.84 23.18
C THR A 35 20.08 -20.89 23.43
N HIS A 36 21.32 -21.35 23.27
CA HIS A 36 22.50 -20.51 23.39
C HIS A 36 22.57 -19.43 22.28
N LEU A 37 22.28 -19.80 21.03
CA LEU A 37 22.23 -18.84 19.91
C LEU A 37 21.15 -17.78 20.10
N LYS A 38 20.04 -18.12 20.75
CA LYS A 38 18.99 -17.17 21.12
C LYS A 38 19.50 -16.14 22.13
N GLU A 39 20.28 -16.55 23.12
CA GLU A 39 20.86 -15.63 24.13
C GLU A 39 21.88 -14.68 23.49
N GLU A 40 22.68 -15.17 22.54
CA GLU A 40 23.75 -14.39 21.90
C GLU A 40 23.25 -13.45 20.81
N TYR A 41 22.24 -13.85 20.01
CA TYR A 41 21.80 -13.13 18.82
C TYR A 41 20.33 -12.67 18.84
N GLY A 42 19.56 -13.01 19.87
CA GLY A 42 18.17 -12.58 20.04
C GLY A 42 17.14 -13.27 19.11
N ALA A 43 17.57 -14.18 18.23
CA ALA A 43 16.70 -14.91 17.31
C ALA A 43 16.46 -16.34 17.82
N SER A 44 15.19 -16.74 17.97
CA SER A 44 14.79 -18.10 18.38
C SER A 44 13.93 -18.73 17.29
N PRO A 45 14.41 -19.77 16.60
CA PRO A 45 13.56 -20.51 15.67
C PRO A 45 12.43 -21.20 16.42
N ARG A 46 11.28 -21.36 15.78
CA ARG A 46 10.22 -22.22 16.31
C ARG A 46 10.56 -23.67 16.04
N VAL A 47 10.47 -24.50 17.07
CA VAL A 47 10.88 -25.91 17.01
C VAL A 47 9.65 -26.80 16.84
N LEU A 48 9.76 -27.81 15.98
CA LEU A 48 8.87 -28.96 15.95
C LEU A 48 9.66 -30.23 16.22
N LEU A 49 9.24 -31.02 17.21
CA LEU A 49 9.81 -32.33 17.48
C LEU A 49 9.07 -33.40 16.67
N VAL A 50 9.82 -34.24 15.96
CA VAL A 50 9.25 -35.28 15.09
C VAL A 50 9.88 -36.66 15.36
N GLY A 51 9.08 -37.58 15.86
CA GLY A 51 9.45 -38.98 16.03
C GLY A 51 9.18 -39.78 14.76
N THR A 52 10.22 -40.27 14.10
CA THR A 52 10.15 -41.04 12.85
C THR A 52 10.05 -42.55 13.10
N LYS A 53 9.60 -43.31 12.10
CA LYS A 53 9.40 -44.78 12.13
C LYS A 53 8.28 -45.24 13.06
N SER A 54 7.19 -44.46 13.14
CA SER A 54 6.03 -44.81 13.97
C SER A 54 5.31 -46.10 13.53
N ASP A 55 5.57 -46.57 12.31
CA ASP A 55 5.11 -47.85 11.76
C ASP A 55 5.77 -49.06 12.43
N LEU A 56 7.00 -48.93 12.93
CA LEU A 56 7.75 -50.03 13.54
C LEU A 56 7.39 -50.22 15.01
N LYS A 57 6.15 -50.64 15.28
CA LYS A 57 5.61 -50.77 16.65
C LYS A 57 6.38 -51.77 17.52
N GLU A 58 6.81 -52.89 16.94
CA GLU A 58 7.53 -53.95 17.68
C GLU A 58 8.99 -53.56 17.99
N GLU A 59 9.58 -52.70 17.18
CA GLU A 59 10.95 -52.19 17.37
C GLU A 59 10.96 -50.85 18.13
N ARG A 60 9.80 -50.39 18.61
CA ARG A 60 9.69 -49.13 19.33
C ARG A 60 10.46 -49.22 20.64
N ARG A 61 11.37 -48.25 20.83
CA ARG A 61 12.16 -48.09 22.06
C ARG A 61 11.91 -46.76 22.77
N VAL A 62 11.22 -45.83 22.10
CA VAL A 62 10.76 -44.56 22.69
C VAL A 62 9.22 -44.53 22.64
N THR A 63 8.60 -44.41 23.81
CA THR A 63 7.16 -44.31 23.95
C THR A 63 6.65 -42.92 23.54
N GLN A 64 5.36 -42.84 23.23
CA GLN A 64 4.73 -41.57 22.89
C GLN A 64 4.77 -40.57 24.06
N GLU A 65 4.64 -41.07 25.30
CA GLU A 65 4.71 -40.27 26.52
C GLU A 65 6.11 -39.69 26.75
N GLU A 66 7.18 -40.48 26.51
CA GLU A 66 8.56 -39.99 26.58
C GLU A 66 8.83 -38.90 25.53
N GLY A 67 8.38 -39.12 24.29
CA GLY A 67 8.50 -38.13 23.21
C GLY A 67 7.74 -36.83 23.53
N GLN A 68 6.50 -36.94 24.03
CA GLN A 68 5.70 -35.79 24.43
C GLN A 68 6.34 -35.05 25.63
N GLY A 69 6.83 -35.77 26.63
CA GLY A 69 7.49 -35.16 27.79
C GLY A 69 8.78 -34.42 27.43
N VAL A 70 9.52 -34.88 26.40
CA VAL A 70 10.64 -34.10 25.84
C VAL A 70 10.14 -32.82 25.17
N ALA A 71 9.10 -32.92 24.34
CA ALA A 71 8.54 -31.76 23.65
C ALA A 71 8.01 -30.69 24.62
N ASP A 72 7.34 -31.12 25.69
CA ASP A 72 6.83 -30.24 26.74
C ASP A 72 7.96 -29.49 27.46
N ARG A 73 9.07 -30.19 27.77
CA ARG A 73 10.28 -29.55 28.35
C ARG A 73 10.94 -28.55 27.40
N MET A 74 10.87 -28.81 26.09
CA MET A 74 11.38 -27.91 25.04
C MET A 74 10.39 -26.77 24.71
N GLY A 75 9.15 -26.84 25.20
CA GLY A 75 8.10 -25.89 24.84
C GLY A 75 7.71 -25.93 23.35
N CYS A 76 7.75 -27.10 22.73
CA CYS A 76 7.48 -27.30 21.30
C CYS A 76 6.38 -28.34 21.06
N ALA A 77 5.81 -28.41 19.85
CA ALA A 77 4.88 -29.48 19.52
C ALA A 77 5.59 -30.76 19.09
N TYR A 78 4.85 -31.86 19.18
CA TYR A 78 5.32 -33.21 18.88
C TYR A 78 4.42 -33.91 17.86
N PHE A 79 5.03 -34.52 16.85
CA PHE A 79 4.35 -35.42 15.92
C PHE A 79 5.12 -36.72 15.75
N GLU A 80 4.41 -37.84 15.63
CA GLU A 80 4.99 -39.11 15.22
C GLU A 80 4.63 -39.42 13.76
N VAL A 81 5.64 -39.73 12.95
CA VAL A 81 5.54 -39.86 11.49
C VAL A 81 6.12 -41.18 10.98
N SER A 82 5.62 -41.64 9.83
CA SER A 82 6.12 -42.82 9.14
C SER A 82 6.40 -42.50 7.67
N SER A 83 7.65 -42.67 7.23
CA SER A 83 8.02 -42.46 5.83
C SER A 83 7.50 -43.55 4.88
N LYS A 84 6.85 -44.62 5.39
CA LYS A 84 6.37 -45.77 4.60
C LYS A 84 4.85 -45.84 4.42
N LEU A 85 4.06 -45.20 5.29
CA LEU A 85 2.61 -45.29 5.24
C LEU A 85 2.03 -44.13 4.42
N GLU A 86 1.40 -44.40 3.27
CA GLU A 86 0.81 -43.35 2.42
C GLU A 86 -0.51 -42.78 3.00
N GLU A 87 -1.30 -43.57 3.73
CA GLU A 87 -2.67 -43.19 4.12
C GLU A 87 -2.81 -42.58 5.53
N ASN A 88 -1.77 -42.63 6.38
CA ASN A 88 -1.90 -42.21 7.78
C ASN A 88 -0.62 -41.56 8.35
N ASN A 89 0.17 -40.93 7.49
CA ASN A 89 1.41 -40.31 7.90
C ASN A 89 1.16 -38.87 8.39
N ASN A 90 1.48 -38.60 9.65
CA ASN A 90 1.40 -37.25 10.19
C ASN A 90 2.46 -36.29 9.59
N VAL A 91 3.30 -36.70 8.61
CA VAL A 91 4.24 -35.79 7.90
C VAL A 91 3.50 -34.57 7.37
N ASP A 92 2.39 -34.74 6.66
CA ASP A 92 1.65 -33.60 6.12
C ASP A 92 1.10 -32.70 7.23
N LYS A 93 0.70 -33.28 8.36
CA LYS A 93 0.22 -32.51 9.52
C LYS A 93 1.37 -31.77 10.21
N ALA A 94 2.55 -32.38 10.32
CA ALA A 94 3.75 -31.79 10.89
C ALA A 94 4.24 -30.59 10.04
N PHE A 95 4.33 -30.76 8.72
CA PHE A 95 4.64 -29.65 7.82
C PHE A 95 3.56 -28.57 7.87
N LYS A 96 2.27 -28.92 7.86
CA LYS A 96 1.20 -27.93 8.00
C LYS A 96 1.28 -27.16 9.32
N TRP A 97 1.61 -27.82 10.42
CA TRP A 97 1.77 -27.18 11.72
C TRP A 97 2.92 -26.16 11.72
N LEU A 98 4.08 -26.53 11.17
CA LEU A 98 5.24 -25.64 11.03
C LEU A 98 4.87 -24.38 10.26
N ILE A 99 4.17 -24.56 9.14
CA ILE A 99 3.79 -23.47 8.27
C ILE A 99 2.65 -22.62 8.88
N SER A 100 1.64 -23.25 9.50
CA SER A 100 0.49 -22.55 10.09
C SER A 100 0.90 -21.68 11.27
N ILE A 101 1.87 -22.12 12.06
CA ILE A 101 2.33 -21.34 13.20
C ILE A 101 3.23 -20.20 12.70
N GLY A 102 4.14 -20.50 11.78
CA GLY A 102 5.11 -19.57 11.21
C GLY A 102 4.55 -18.37 10.48
N GLU A 103 3.51 -18.60 9.69
CA GLU A 103 3.13 -17.69 8.61
C GLU A 103 1.79 -17.00 8.86
N MET A 104 1.06 -17.39 9.91
CA MET A 104 -0.19 -16.73 10.30
C MET A 104 -0.02 -15.28 10.79
N GLN A 105 1.21 -14.77 10.91
CA GLN A 105 1.39 -13.44 11.49
C GLN A 105 1.92 -12.36 10.58
N ASN A 106 2.66 -12.61 9.49
CA ASN A 106 2.99 -11.53 8.54
C ASN A 106 3.44 -12.09 7.18
N VAL A 107 2.70 -11.76 6.12
CA VAL A 107 3.19 -11.80 4.73
C VAL A 107 4.58 -11.15 4.70
N PRO A 108 5.59 -11.69 3.98
CA PRO A 108 6.92 -11.09 4.00
C PRO A 108 6.83 -9.61 3.65
N PRO A 109 7.53 -8.72 4.38
CA PRO A 109 7.40 -7.28 4.21
C PRO A 109 7.64 -6.94 2.75
N PHE A 110 6.61 -6.39 2.11
CA PHE A 110 6.77 -5.81 0.79
C PHE A 110 7.51 -4.51 0.96
N VAL A 111 8.68 -4.39 0.36
CA VAL A 111 9.30 -3.08 0.18
C VAL A 111 8.56 -2.43 -0.99
N GLU A 112 7.69 -1.46 -0.69
CA GLU A 112 7.14 -0.55 -1.69
C GLU A 112 8.32 0.05 -2.47
N LYS A 113 8.37 -0.14 -3.79
CA LYS A 113 9.37 0.53 -4.62
C LYS A 113 9.09 2.05 -4.55
N ASP A 114 10.15 2.84 -4.36
CA ASP A 114 10.06 4.31 -4.40
C ASP A 114 9.43 4.77 -5.73
N GLY A 115 8.51 5.75 -5.65
CA GLY A 115 7.79 6.28 -6.81
C GLY A 115 6.46 5.57 -7.16
N VAL A 116 6.02 4.61 -6.34
CA VAL A 116 4.78 3.84 -6.55
C VAL A 116 3.63 4.28 -5.61
N MET A 117 3.86 5.28 -4.74
CA MET A 117 2.79 5.99 -4.04
C MET A 117 1.86 6.61 -5.09
N GLY A 118 0.56 6.31 -5.04
CA GLY A 118 -0.42 6.93 -5.94
C GLY A 118 -0.39 8.47 -5.86
N SER A 119 -1.11 9.15 -6.76
CA SER A 119 -1.07 10.61 -6.79
C SER A 119 -1.62 11.25 -5.51
N THR A 120 -0.91 12.24 -4.99
CA THR A 120 -1.36 13.10 -3.89
C THR A 120 -2.05 14.34 -4.44
N LEU A 121 -2.89 14.98 -3.62
CA LEU A 121 -3.52 16.25 -3.95
C LEU A 121 -2.49 17.31 -4.35
N GLY A 122 -1.35 17.37 -3.66
CA GLY A 122 -0.25 18.27 -4.03
C GLY A 122 0.31 17.99 -5.42
N SER A 123 0.57 16.71 -5.74
CA SER A 123 1.10 16.30 -7.05
C SER A 123 0.11 16.51 -8.19
N ASP A 124 -1.18 16.31 -7.95
CA ASP A 124 -2.22 16.53 -8.95
C ASP A 124 -2.50 18.03 -9.16
N MET A 125 -2.40 18.84 -8.11
CA MET A 125 -2.51 20.30 -8.21
C MET A 125 -1.34 20.93 -8.97
N ASP A 126 -0.13 20.38 -8.87
CA ASP A 126 1.01 20.83 -9.70
C ASP A 126 0.70 20.71 -11.20
N ARG A 127 -0.15 19.76 -11.60
CA ARG A 127 -0.59 19.61 -13.01
C ARG A 127 -1.56 20.71 -13.46
N LEU A 128 -2.23 21.39 -12.53
CA LEU A 128 -3.06 22.56 -12.81
C LEU A 128 -2.27 23.87 -12.78
N PHE A 129 -1.07 23.86 -12.23
CA PHE A 129 -0.27 25.07 -12.11
C PHE A 129 -0.03 25.71 -13.48
N ASN A 130 -0.30 27.02 -13.58
CA ASN A 130 -0.16 27.80 -14.80
C ASN A 130 -0.94 27.26 -16.02
N SER A 131 -1.97 26.44 -15.78
CA SER A 131 -2.87 25.96 -16.82
C SER A 131 -4.00 26.97 -17.04
N PRO A 132 -4.37 27.29 -18.29
CA PRO A 132 -5.54 28.12 -18.59
C PRO A 132 -6.87 27.38 -18.35
N ILE A 133 -6.84 26.06 -18.18
CA ILE A 133 -8.04 25.23 -18.00
C ILE A 133 -8.63 25.54 -16.63
N LEU A 134 -9.90 25.96 -16.58
CA LEU A 134 -10.62 26.34 -15.36
C LEU A 134 -9.96 27.49 -14.56
N SER A 135 -8.99 28.19 -15.15
CA SER A 135 -8.37 29.37 -14.53
C SER A 135 -9.34 30.55 -14.57
N ASP A 136 -9.47 31.23 -13.44
CA ASP A 136 -10.34 32.39 -13.26
C ASP A 136 -9.55 33.65 -12.88
N LEU A 137 -8.24 33.52 -12.65
CA LEU A 137 -7.32 34.61 -12.34
C LEU A 137 -6.13 34.65 -13.30
N LYS A 138 -5.69 35.85 -13.67
CA LYS A 138 -4.53 36.09 -14.55
C LYS A 138 -3.56 37.05 -13.90
N PHE A 139 -2.33 36.62 -13.71
CA PHE A 139 -1.23 37.49 -13.25
C PHE A 139 -0.30 37.75 -14.43
N VAL A 140 -0.34 38.97 -14.97
CA VAL A 140 0.39 39.37 -16.17
C VAL A 140 1.68 40.08 -15.77
N CYS A 141 2.81 39.66 -16.32
CA CYS A 141 4.14 40.19 -16.06
C CYS A 141 4.99 40.11 -17.33
N GLU A 142 5.59 41.22 -17.76
CA GLU A 142 6.49 41.28 -18.93
C GLU A 142 5.88 40.59 -20.18
N ASP A 143 4.61 40.91 -20.46
CA ASP A 143 3.80 40.35 -21.55
C ASP A 143 3.49 38.83 -21.46
N LYS A 144 3.95 38.16 -20.41
CA LYS A 144 3.60 36.78 -20.09
C LYS A 144 2.45 36.73 -19.08
N THR A 145 1.63 35.69 -19.16
CA THR A 145 0.53 35.45 -18.21
C THR A 145 0.82 34.21 -17.37
N VAL A 146 0.62 34.33 -16.06
CA VAL A 146 0.49 33.19 -15.15
C VAL A 146 -0.99 32.97 -14.88
N TYR A 147 -1.49 31.79 -15.24
CA TYR A 147 -2.88 31.40 -14.99
C TYR A 147 -3.03 30.82 -13.59
N LEU A 148 -3.96 31.38 -12.82
CA LEU A 148 -4.19 31.04 -11.42
C LEU A 148 -5.65 30.68 -11.20
N HIS A 149 -5.90 29.96 -10.10
CA HIS A 149 -7.21 29.46 -9.74
C HIS A 149 -7.59 29.99 -8.35
N LYS A 150 -8.64 30.81 -8.29
CA LYS A 150 -9.06 31.54 -7.08
C LYS A 150 -9.29 30.61 -5.91
N VAL A 151 -9.96 29.48 -6.11
CA VAL A 151 -10.19 28.47 -5.05
C VAL A 151 -8.88 27.99 -4.41
N ILE A 152 -7.84 27.76 -5.21
CA ILE A 152 -6.54 27.28 -4.72
C ILE A 152 -5.85 28.37 -3.90
N ILE A 153 -5.77 29.57 -4.45
CA ILE A 153 -5.10 30.71 -3.81
C ILE A 153 -5.86 31.15 -2.55
N SER A 154 -7.19 31.22 -2.58
CA SER A 154 -8.03 31.61 -1.45
C SER A 154 -7.85 30.69 -0.24
N ILE A 155 -7.50 29.42 -0.44
CA ILE A 155 -7.27 28.47 0.65
C ILE A 155 -5.83 28.47 1.10
N ARG A 156 -4.89 28.40 0.14
CA ARG A 156 -3.47 28.23 0.46
C ARG A 156 -2.80 29.54 0.85
N PHE A 157 -3.25 30.67 0.30
CA PHE A 157 -2.71 31.99 0.60
C PHE A 157 -3.71 33.14 0.36
N PRO A 158 -4.78 33.24 1.19
CA PRO A 158 -5.83 34.25 1.04
C PRO A 158 -5.34 35.71 0.84
N PRO A 159 -4.28 36.20 1.54
CA PRO A 159 -3.79 37.57 1.35
C PRO A 159 -3.41 37.93 -0.08
N PHE A 160 -3.09 36.94 -0.92
CA PHE A 160 -2.79 37.16 -2.34
C PHE A 160 -4.00 37.66 -3.13
N ILE A 161 -5.20 37.11 -2.85
CA ILE A 161 -6.45 37.53 -3.49
C ILE A 161 -6.79 38.96 -3.08
N ASP A 162 -6.77 39.22 -1.77
CA ASP A 162 -7.12 40.54 -1.21
C ASP A 162 -6.21 41.64 -1.75
N LYS A 163 -4.95 41.29 -2.03
CA LYS A 163 -3.96 42.24 -2.53
C LYS A 163 -4.05 42.49 -4.03
N PHE A 164 -4.19 41.44 -4.83
CA PHE A 164 -4.02 41.54 -6.28
C PHE A 164 -5.32 41.48 -7.08
N PHE A 165 -6.39 40.90 -6.52
CA PHE A 165 -7.60 40.55 -7.28
C PHE A 165 -8.90 41.10 -6.71
N THR A 166 -8.85 42.13 -5.85
CA THR A 166 -10.06 42.77 -5.29
C THR A 166 -10.90 43.52 -6.31
N LYS A 167 -10.27 44.10 -7.34
CA LYS A 167 -10.95 44.95 -8.34
C LYS A 167 -11.13 44.28 -9.69
N SER A 168 -10.31 43.28 -10.01
CA SER A 168 -10.23 42.64 -11.31
C SER A 168 -9.68 41.24 -11.15
N ASN A 169 -10.13 40.31 -11.99
CA ASN A 169 -9.56 38.97 -12.10
C ASN A 169 -8.22 38.94 -12.86
N THR A 170 -7.78 40.08 -13.39
CA THR A 170 -6.47 40.25 -14.04
C THR A 170 -5.66 41.31 -13.32
N TYR A 171 -4.46 40.93 -12.87
CA TYR A 171 -3.49 41.83 -12.26
C TYR A 171 -2.29 42.00 -13.18
N ASN A 172 -1.93 43.25 -13.48
CA ASN A 172 -0.75 43.58 -14.28
C ASN A 172 0.38 44.01 -13.34
N CYS A 173 1.48 43.26 -13.35
CA CYS A 173 2.65 43.49 -12.52
C CYS A 173 3.85 43.95 -13.35
N THR A 174 4.47 45.04 -12.92
CA THR A 174 5.70 45.61 -13.51
C THR A 174 6.87 45.64 -12.52
N LYS A 175 6.69 45.05 -11.33
CA LYS A 175 7.60 45.25 -10.18
C LYS A 175 8.61 44.12 -9.98
N VAL A 176 8.33 42.94 -10.51
CA VAL A 176 9.10 41.71 -10.30
C VAL A 176 9.19 40.94 -11.61
N PRO A 177 10.23 40.12 -11.83
CA PRO A 177 10.36 39.31 -13.03
C PRO A 177 9.35 38.16 -13.05
N TYR A 178 9.00 37.70 -14.25
CA TYR A 178 8.04 36.60 -14.46
C TYR A 178 8.44 35.30 -13.73
N GLU A 179 9.72 34.94 -13.77
CA GLU A 179 10.21 33.70 -13.18
C GLU A 179 10.00 33.64 -11.65
N ASP A 180 10.15 34.77 -10.97
CA ASP A 180 9.90 34.86 -9.52
C ASP A 180 8.42 34.66 -9.22
N VAL A 181 7.52 35.25 -10.02
CA VAL A 181 6.07 35.03 -9.87
C VAL A 181 5.73 33.56 -10.08
N LEU A 182 6.34 32.91 -11.06
CA LEU A 182 6.11 31.49 -11.36
C LEU A 182 6.51 30.61 -10.17
N VAL A 183 7.71 30.83 -9.60
CA VAL A 183 8.18 30.08 -8.44
C VAL A 183 7.29 30.32 -7.21
N LEU A 184 6.91 31.57 -6.94
CA LEU A 184 6.04 31.90 -5.80
C LEU A 184 4.66 31.28 -5.93
N THR A 185 4.05 31.39 -7.09
CA THR A 185 2.70 30.88 -7.32
C THR A 185 2.69 29.35 -7.37
N ARG A 186 3.72 28.70 -7.91
CA ARG A 186 3.86 27.24 -7.83
C ARG A 186 3.96 26.75 -6.38
N TRP A 187 4.71 27.46 -5.54
CA TRP A 187 4.80 27.13 -4.11
C TRP A 187 3.42 27.22 -3.43
N ILE A 188 2.55 28.17 -3.79
CA ILE A 188 1.18 28.23 -3.24
C ILE A 188 0.38 26.96 -3.61
N TYR A 189 0.61 26.39 -4.80
CA TYR A 189 -0.06 25.16 -5.25
C TYR A 189 0.47 23.92 -4.55
N THR A 190 1.79 23.76 -4.49
CA THR A 190 2.44 22.49 -4.11
C THR A 190 2.95 22.46 -2.67
N GLY A 191 3.17 23.63 -2.07
CA GLY A 191 3.92 23.79 -0.81
C GLY A 191 5.39 23.49 -0.90
N SER A 192 5.88 23.08 -2.07
CA SER A 192 7.26 22.68 -2.30
C SER A 192 7.96 23.71 -3.16
N LEU A 193 9.04 24.26 -2.66
CA LEU A 193 9.92 25.13 -3.43
C LEU A 193 10.96 24.26 -4.13
N VAL A 194 11.08 24.38 -5.46
CA VAL A 194 12.11 23.65 -6.22
C VAL A 194 13.45 24.37 -6.06
N HIS A 195 14.49 23.64 -5.64
CA HIS A 195 15.86 24.15 -5.61
C HIS A 195 16.63 23.72 -6.87
N PRO A 196 17.49 24.59 -7.42
CA PRO A 196 17.73 25.98 -7.02
C PRO A 196 16.61 26.94 -7.50
N HIS A 197 16.32 27.97 -6.72
CA HIS A 197 15.39 29.04 -7.09
C HIS A 197 16.14 30.35 -7.42
N PRO A 198 15.51 31.31 -8.12
CA PRO A 198 16.16 32.58 -8.47
C PRO A 198 16.69 33.33 -7.24
N GLU A 199 17.85 33.97 -7.37
CA GLU A 199 18.43 34.82 -6.30
C GLU A 199 17.57 36.06 -6.02
N SER A 200 16.87 36.56 -7.05
CA SER A 200 15.95 37.69 -6.97
C SER A 200 14.67 37.40 -6.18
N LEU A 201 14.34 36.12 -5.94
CA LEU A 201 13.07 35.69 -5.35
C LEU A 201 12.77 36.41 -4.03
N ARG A 202 13.78 36.54 -3.16
CA ARG A 202 13.63 37.22 -1.86
C ARG A 202 13.25 38.69 -2.04
N GLN A 203 13.89 39.38 -2.97
CA GLN A 203 13.59 40.78 -3.28
C GLN A 203 12.19 40.92 -3.87
N SER A 204 11.79 39.98 -4.73
CA SER A 204 10.46 39.96 -5.34
C SER A 204 9.34 39.78 -4.31
N ILE A 205 9.53 38.94 -3.30
CA ILE A 205 8.57 38.78 -2.20
C ILE A 205 8.40 40.08 -1.40
N ILE A 206 9.49 40.79 -1.15
CA ILE A 206 9.47 42.09 -0.47
C ILE A 206 8.74 43.12 -1.33
N SER A 207 9.05 43.18 -2.64
CA SER A 207 8.41 44.09 -3.59
C SER A 207 6.91 43.84 -3.75
N LEU A 208 6.49 42.57 -3.73
CA LEU A 208 5.09 42.16 -3.69
C LEU A 208 4.48 42.27 -2.29
N GLN A 209 5.30 42.55 -1.28
CA GLN A 209 4.97 42.59 0.16
C GLN A 209 4.17 41.36 0.60
N LEU A 210 4.66 40.19 0.23
CA LEU A 210 4.13 38.87 0.63
C LEU A 210 4.93 38.32 1.83
N PHE A 211 5.06 39.12 2.89
CA PHE A 211 5.95 38.86 4.02
C PHE A 211 5.82 37.48 4.70
N PRO A 212 4.64 36.84 4.78
CA PRO A 212 4.54 35.48 5.33
C PRO A 212 5.44 34.45 4.62
N LEU A 213 5.70 34.62 3.32
CA LEU A 213 6.61 33.76 2.55
C LEU A 213 8.09 33.94 2.92
N ILE A 214 8.50 35.12 3.41
CA ILE A 214 9.89 35.37 3.80
C ILE A 214 10.29 34.49 4.97
N GLN A 215 9.40 34.34 5.95
CA GLN A 215 9.63 33.51 7.14
C GLN A 215 9.79 32.03 6.77
N GLN A 216 8.99 31.55 5.82
CA GLN A 216 9.03 30.16 5.34
C GLN A 216 10.26 29.86 4.48
N LEU A 217 10.79 30.85 3.75
CA LEU A 217 12.01 30.70 2.96
C LEU A 217 13.29 30.77 3.78
N SER A 218 13.30 31.54 4.88
CA SER A 218 14.46 31.60 5.79
C SER A 218 14.73 30.31 6.56
N THR A 219 13.73 29.43 6.69
CA THR A 219 13.84 28.14 7.40
C THR A 219 14.27 26.97 6.51
N MET A 220 14.51 27.18 5.21
CA MET A 220 14.70 26.08 4.24
C MET A 220 16.15 25.62 4.05
N ASN A 221 17.12 26.13 4.81
CA ASN A 221 18.53 25.77 4.59
C ASN A 221 18.97 24.40 5.11
N ASP A 222 18.16 23.66 5.90
CA ASP A 222 18.49 22.29 6.29
C ASP A 222 17.23 21.46 6.54
N THR A 223 17.06 20.38 5.76
CA THR A 223 16.10 19.27 5.94
C THR A 223 14.60 19.59 6.02
N VAL A 224 13.91 19.31 4.90
CA VAL A 224 12.44 19.14 4.74
C VAL A 224 11.57 20.38 5.05
N PRO A 225 11.14 21.15 4.02
CA PRO A 225 10.30 22.32 4.22
C PRO A 225 8.82 21.92 4.27
N ASN A 226 8.34 21.36 5.38
CA ASN A 226 6.90 21.11 5.54
C ASN A 226 6.31 22.03 6.59
N THR A 227 6.14 23.32 6.24
CA THR A 227 5.01 24.03 6.88
C THR A 227 3.74 23.43 6.30
N PRO A 228 2.87 22.81 7.11
CA PRO A 228 1.65 22.21 6.60
C PRO A 228 0.78 23.33 6.02
N LEU A 229 0.61 23.32 4.70
CA LEU A 229 -0.29 24.24 4.05
C LEU A 229 -1.73 23.95 4.47
N PRO A 230 -2.62 24.96 4.49
CA PRO A 230 -4.03 24.75 4.78
C PRO A 230 -4.64 23.65 3.89
N THR A 231 -5.35 22.72 4.52
CA THR A 231 -6.02 21.63 3.80
C THR A 231 -7.25 22.15 3.06
N PHE A 232 -7.55 21.56 1.91
CA PHE A 232 -8.79 21.85 1.18
C PHE A 232 -10.02 21.25 1.87
N GLY A 233 -9.84 20.37 2.86
CA GLY A 233 -10.94 19.87 3.70
C GLY A 233 -11.79 20.96 4.34
N VAL A 234 -11.26 22.17 4.54
CA VAL A 234 -12.02 23.30 5.11
C VAL A 234 -13.16 23.80 4.22
N ILE A 235 -13.12 23.54 2.91
CA ILE A 235 -14.18 23.87 1.94
C ILE A 235 -14.92 22.63 1.42
N LEU A 236 -14.65 21.45 1.99
CA LEU A 236 -15.35 20.23 1.64
C LEU A 236 -16.86 20.42 1.84
N ASN A 237 -17.63 20.21 0.77
CA ASN A 237 -19.09 20.31 0.77
C ASN A 237 -19.64 21.65 1.30
N GLN A 238 -18.92 22.75 1.09
CA GLN A 238 -19.37 24.10 1.42
C GLN A 238 -19.78 24.87 0.16
N LYS A 239 -20.77 25.75 0.28
CA LYS A 239 -21.19 26.67 -0.80
C LYS A 239 -20.17 27.78 -1.10
N SER A 240 -19.22 28.00 -0.20
CA SER A 240 -18.20 29.04 -0.38
C SER A 240 -17.29 28.65 -1.54
N LEU A 241 -17.18 29.50 -2.56
CA LEU A 241 -16.36 29.28 -3.76
C LEU A 241 -16.76 28.07 -4.62
N SER A 242 -17.81 27.32 -4.25
CA SER A 242 -18.29 26.19 -5.05
C SER A 242 -18.87 26.69 -6.37
N ASP A 243 -18.48 26.05 -7.46
CA ASP A 243 -18.92 26.34 -8.83
C ASP A 243 -19.64 25.15 -9.47
N ILE A 244 -19.86 24.08 -8.70
CA ILE A 244 -20.57 22.87 -9.12
C ILE A 244 -21.34 22.23 -7.97
N THR A 245 -22.55 21.74 -8.27
CA THR A 245 -23.38 20.92 -7.38
C THR A 245 -23.55 19.53 -7.97
N LEU A 246 -23.14 18.50 -7.23
CA LEU A 246 -23.29 17.11 -7.60
C LEU A 246 -24.50 16.50 -6.87
N ILE A 247 -25.48 16.04 -7.64
CA ILE A 247 -26.65 15.32 -7.12
C ILE A 247 -26.34 13.84 -7.16
N VAL A 248 -26.31 13.19 -6.00
CA VAL A 248 -26.10 11.74 -5.86
C VAL A 248 -27.30 11.16 -5.14
N GLY A 249 -28.11 10.39 -5.85
CA GLY A 249 -29.39 9.91 -5.33
C GLY A 249 -30.29 11.05 -4.88
N ASN A 250 -30.50 11.17 -3.56
CA ASN A 250 -31.34 12.21 -2.93
C ASN A 250 -30.52 13.32 -2.24
N SER A 251 -29.19 13.32 -2.39
CA SER A 251 -28.28 14.22 -1.68
C SER A 251 -27.58 15.17 -2.64
N ASN A 252 -27.36 16.40 -2.20
CA ASN A 252 -26.65 17.43 -2.95
C ASN A 252 -25.28 17.68 -2.33
N PHE A 253 -24.24 17.72 -3.15
CA PHE A 253 -22.86 17.98 -2.72
C PHE A 253 -22.32 19.22 -3.43
N PHE A 254 -21.86 20.21 -2.67
CA PHE A 254 -21.17 21.38 -3.22
C PHE A 254 -19.70 21.04 -3.43
N ALA A 255 -19.17 21.35 -4.61
CA ALA A 255 -17.78 21.04 -4.94
C ALA A 255 -17.16 22.13 -5.81
N HIS A 256 -15.89 21.91 -6.19
CA HIS A 256 -15.06 22.84 -6.93
C HIS A 256 -14.51 22.13 -8.16
N GLN A 257 -14.82 22.65 -9.35
CA GLN A 257 -14.45 22.02 -10.63
C GLN A 257 -12.94 21.78 -10.72
N GLN A 258 -12.12 22.72 -10.24
CA GLN A 258 -10.66 22.62 -10.27
C GLN A 258 -10.15 21.44 -9.44
N ILE A 259 -10.71 21.24 -8.24
CA ILE A 259 -10.32 20.12 -7.36
C ILE A 259 -10.75 18.79 -7.98
N LEU A 260 -11.99 18.70 -8.46
CA LEU A 260 -12.49 17.51 -9.15
C LEU A 260 -11.67 17.19 -10.41
N TYR A 261 -11.36 18.20 -11.22
CA TYR A 261 -10.64 18.08 -12.49
C TYR A 261 -9.25 17.47 -12.30
N CYS A 262 -8.47 17.93 -11.32
CA CYS A 262 -7.12 17.41 -11.13
C CYS A 262 -7.10 16.03 -10.45
N ARG A 263 -8.11 15.71 -9.64
CA ARG A 263 -8.15 14.49 -8.82
C ARG A 263 -8.88 13.32 -9.46
N SER A 264 -9.65 13.56 -10.51
CA SER A 264 -10.48 12.55 -11.15
C SER A 264 -10.40 12.67 -12.67
N SER A 265 -9.95 11.59 -13.32
CA SER A 265 -9.92 11.51 -14.78
C SER A 265 -11.32 11.50 -15.40
N TYR A 266 -12.33 11.01 -14.68
CA TYR A 266 -13.74 11.11 -15.05
C TYR A 266 -14.16 12.58 -15.16
N PHE A 267 -13.99 13.36 -14.09
CA PHE A 267 -14.38 14.78 -14.09
C PHE A 267 -13.53 15.60 -15.07
N LYS A 268 -12.23 15.30 -15.18
CA LYS A 268 -11.36 15.88 -16.21
C LYS A 268 -11.93 15.70 -17.61
N SER A 269 -12.26 14.47 -17.98
CA SER A 269 -12.79 14.15 -19.32
C SER A 269 -14.14 14.83 -19.55
N MET A 270 -15.01 14.82 -18.53
CA MET A 270 -16.32 15.48 -18.56
C MET A 270 -16.17 16.99 -18.82
N PHE A 271 -15.33 17.70 -18.07
CA PHE A 271 -15.11 19.15 -18.24
C PHE A 271 -14.45 19.50 -19.58
N GLN A 272 -13.58 18.64 -20.12
CA GLN A 272 -12.93 18.87 -21.41
C GLN A 272 -13.84 18.61 -22.63
N SER A 273 -14.85 17.76 -22.48
CA SER A 273 -15.73 17.36 -23.59
C SER A 273 -16.71 18.44 -24.07
N GLY A 274 -16.68 19.65 -23.48
CA GLY A 274 -17.43 20.81 -23.97
C GLY A 274 -18.95 20.73 -23.72
N PHE A 275 -19.38 19.99 -22.67
CA PHE A 275 -20.78 20.03 -22.23
C PHE A 275 -21.23 21.49 -22.03
N LYS A 276 -22.40 21.84 -22.57
CA LYS A 276 -22.97 23.20 -22.65
C LYS A 276 -23.16 23.86 -21.27
N GLU A 277 -23.13 23.07 -20.22
CA GLU A 277 -23.31 23.46 -18.83
C GLU A 277 -22.01 24.01 -18.18
N SER A 278 -20.85 23.87 -18.84
CA SER A 278 -19.50 24.21 -18.33
C SER A 278 -19.18 25.70 -18.12
N LEU A 279 -20.12 26.61 -18.39
CA LEU A 279 -19.90 28.07 -18.35
C LEU A 279 -20.80 28.82 -17.36
N SER A 280 -21.71 28.13 -16.65
CA SER A 280 -22.56 28.76 -15.64
C SER A 280 -22.03 28.53 -14.22
N ASN A 281 -22.11 29.56 -13.36
CA ASN A 281 -21.69 29.50 -11.95
C ASN A 281 -22.47 28.50 -11.07
N ASP A 282 -23.49 27.81 -11.63
CA ASP A 282 -24.31 26.81 -10.93
C ASP A 282 -24.45 25.54 -11.80
N LEU A 283 -23.32 24.91 -12.14
CA LEU A 283 -23.30 23.64 -12.85
C LEU A 283 -23.89 22.54 -11.96
N ILE A 284 -24.98 21.89 -12.38
CA ILE A 284 -25.62 20.78 -11.66
C ILE A 284 -25.40 19.49 -12.43
N ILE A 285 -24.79 18.49 -11.78
CA ILE A 285 -24.50 17.18 -12.39
C ILE A 285 -25.10 16.06 -11.57
N ASN A 286 -25.75 15.12 -12.24
CA ASN A 286 -26.37 13.96 -11.59
C ASN A 286 -25.45 12.74 -11.71
N ILE A 287 -24.98 12.23 -10.57
CA ILE A 287 -24.11 11.07 -10.46
C ILE A 287 -24.99 9.87 -10.06
N LYS A 288 -25.00 8.84 -10.92
CA LYS A 288 -25.85 7.65 -10.76
C LYS A 288 -25.05 6.40 -10.39
N GLU A 289 -23.74 6.48 -10.50
CA GLU A 289 -22.81 5.36 -10.45
C GLU A 289 -22.49 4.92 -9.01
N THR A 290 -22.88 5.68 -7.99
CA THR A 290 -22.54 5.39 -6.60
C THR A 290 -23.62 5.86 -5.62
N SER A 291 -23.52 5.41 -4.37
CA SER A 291 -24.43 5.80 -3.29
C SER A 291 -24.04 7.15 -2.68
N PRO A 292 -24.97 7.90 -2.05
CA PRO A 292 -24.64 9.14 -1.36
C PRO A 292 -23.58 8.96 -0.27
N LYS A 293 -23.64 7.83 0.47
CA LYS A 293 -22.68 7.51 1.53
C LYS A 293 -21.28 7.32 0.96
N THR A 294 -21.15 6.47 -0.06
CA THR A 294 -19.86 6.19 -0.68
C THR A 294 -19.29 7.42 -1.37
N PHE A 295 -20.14 8.21 -2.03
CA PHE A 295 -19.69 9.46 -2.65
C PHE A 295 -19.17 10.47 -1.62
N CYS A 296 -19.76 10.52 -0.42
CA CYS A 296 -19.24 11.35 0.67
C CYS A 296 -17.80 10.97 1.04
N GLU A 297 -17.51 9.68 1.18
CA GLU A 297 -16.15 9.16 1.47
C GLU A 297 -15.19 9.45 0.30
N VAL A 298 -15.64 9.28 -0.94
CA VAL A 298 -14.86 9.61 -2.15
C VAL A 298 -14.54 11.11 -2.21
N LEU A 299 -15.52 11.97 -1.93
CA LEU A 299 -15.34 13.41 -1.95
C LEU A 299 -14.41 13.87 -0.84
N GLU A 300 -14.50 13.29 0.36
CA GLU A 300 -13.55 13.54 1.44
C GLU A 300 -12.11 13.21 1.01
N TYR A 301 -11.90 12.06 0.37
CA TYR A 301 -10.58 11.69 -0.17
C TYR A 301 -10.08 12.68 -1.22
N ILE A 302 -10.94 13.12 -2.14
CA ILE A 302 -10.60 14.09 -3.19
C ILE A 302 -10.01 15.37 -2.59
N TYR A 303 -10.52 15.84 -1.45
CA TYR A 303 -10.12 17.09 -0.81
C TYR A 303 -9.00 16.96 0.21
N THR A 304 -8.72 15.74 0.71
CA THR A 304 -7.86 15.57 1.89
C THR A 304 -6.75 14.53 1.74
N ASP A 305 -6.76 13.71 0.68
CA ASP A 305 -5.94 12.47 0.55
C ASP A 305 -6.23 11.42 1.64
N ILE A 306 -7.26 11.61 2.47
CA ILE A 306 -7.55 10.76 3.63
C ILE A 306 -8.92 10.11 3.47
N VAL A 307 -8.98 8.80 3.72
CA VAL A 307 -10.22 8.03 3.86
C VAL A 307 -9.93 6.80 4.73
N GLU A 308 -10.88 6.43 5.57
CA GLU A 308 -10.79 5.19 6.35
C GLU A 308 -11.38 4.02 5.56
N VAL A 309 -10.50 3.11 5.12
CA VAL A 309 -10.91 1.88 4.42
C VAL A 309 -11.06 0.75 5.44
N ASN A 310 -12.19 0.04 5.38
CA ASN A 310 -12.52 -1.07 6.27
C ASN A 310 -13.30 -2.17 5.51
N GLU A 311 -13.58 -3.29 6.20
CA GLU A 311 -14.26 -4.46 5.64
C GLU A 311 -15.65 -4.17 5.04
N LYS A 312 -16.32 -3.08 5.48
CA LYS A 312 -17.68 -2.74 5.06
C LYS A 312 -17.72 -1.81 3.85
N ASN A 313 -16.67 -1.03 3.60
CA ASN A 313 -16.68 0.01 2.56
C ASN A 313 -15.66 -0.20 1.43
N TRP A 314 -14.64 -1.05 1.60
CA TRP A 314 -13.55 -1.19 0.63
C TRP A 314 -14.01 -1.48 -0.80
N GLN A 315 -15.05 -2.32 -0.97
CA GLN A 315 -15.53 -2.70 -2.30
C GLN A 315 -16.24 -1.54 -2.99
N ASN A 316 -17.11 -0.82 -2.28
CA ASN A 316 -17.79 0.36 -2.82
C ASN A 316 -16.80 1.49 -3.15
N LEU A 317 -15.76 1.66 -2.31
CA LEU A 317 -14.66 2.59 -2.56
C LEU A 317 -13.82 2.17 -3.77
N LEU A 318 -13.55 0.88 -3.94
CA LEU A 318 -12.84 0.35 -5.10
C LEU A 318 -13.61 0.67 -6.39
N ASP A 319 -14.87 0.27 -6.46
CA ASP A 319 -15.73 0.48 -7.63
C ASP A 319 -15.82 1.98 -7.96
N SER A 320 -16.08 2.82 -6.95
CA SER A 320 -16.16 4.27 -7.13
C SER A 320 -14.81 4.87 -7.55
N SER A 321 -13.69 4.40 -7.00
CA SER A 321 -12.35 4.87 -7.38
C SER A 321 -12.01 4.60 -8.84
N LEU A 322 -12.43 3.44 -9.36
CA LEU A 322 -12.21 3.06 -10.75
C LEU A 322 -13.16 3.82 -11.69
N ILE A 323 -14.43 3.99 -11.31
CA ILE A 323 -15.42 4.75 -12.08
C ILE A 323 -15.00 6.22 -12.20
N PHE A 324 -14.63 6.85 -11.09
CA PHE A 324 -14.17 8.24 -11.09
C PHE A 324 -12.70 8.38 -11.52
N GLY A 325 -12.00 7.26 -11.70
CA GLY A 325 -10.59 7.20 -12.09
C GLY A 325 -9.68 8.01 -11.16
N ILE A 326 -9.74 7.71 -9.86
CA ILE A 326 -8.99 8.33 -8.76
C ILE A 326 -7.91 7.35 -8.30
N GLU A 327 -6.73 7.42 -8.94
CA GLU A 327 -5.64 6.45 -8.77
C GLU A 327 -5.15 6.34 -7.32
N GLY A 328 -5.02 7.47 -6.61
CA GLY A 328 -4.62 7.48 -5.19
C GLY A 328 -5.61 6.71 -4.29
N LEU A 329 -6.91 6.82 -4.56
CA LEU A 329 -7.93 6.10 -3.79
C LEU A 329 -7.89 4.60 -4.09
N THR A 330 -7.79 4.23 -5.37
CA THR A 330 -7.58 2.83 -5.77
C THR A 330 -6.38 2.25 -5.05
N ARG A 331 -5.27 2.98 -5.01
CA ARG A 331 -4.05 2.56 -4.30
C ARG A 331 -4.25 2.37 -2.80
N THR A 332 -5.04 3.24 -2.19
CA THR A 332 -5.36 3.18 -0.76
C THR A 332 -6.17 1.91 -0.45
N VAL A 333 -7.12 1.56 -1.30
CA VAL A 333 -7.88 0.31 -1.20
C VAL A 333 -7.00 -0.91 -1.45
N GLU A 334 -6.13 -0.90 -2.47
CA GLU A 334 -5.17 -1.98 -2.72
C GLU A 334 -4.27 -2.24 -1.49
N ARG A 335 -3.79 -1.18 -0.83
CA ARG A 335 -2.99 -1.30 0.40
C ARG A 335 -3.76 -1.97 1.53
N PHE A 336 -5.02 -1.57 1.74
CA PHE A 336 -5.89 -2.21 2.73
C PHE A 336 -6.06 -3.71 2.43
N LEU A 337 -6.30 -4.08 1.17
CA LEU A 337 -6.44 -5.48 0.76
C LEU A 337 -5.14 -6.28 0.94
N ILE A 338 -3.99 -5.69 0.64
CA ILE A 338 -2.67 -6.30 0.88
C ILE A 338 -2.46 -6.57 2.37
N GLN A 339 -2.75 -5.58 3.23
CA GLN A 339 -2.57 -5.70 4.69
C GLN A 339 -3.48 -6.76 5.30
N ASN A 340 -4.64 -7.01 4.69
CA ASN A 340 -5.62 -8.02 5.15
C ASN A 340 -5.58 -9.31 4.30
N THR A 341 -4.51 -9.53 3.53
CA THR A 341 -4.35 -10.76 2.73
C THR A 341 -4.02 -11.94 3.65
N THR A 342 -4.72 -13.06 3.46
CA THR A 342 -4.55 -14.34 4.16
C THR A 342 -4.45 -15.48 3.15
N ILE A 343 -3.97 -16.65 3.59
CA ILE A 343 -3.92 -17.87 2.75
C ILE A 343 -5.32 -18.25 2.24
N ASP A 344 -6.36 -17.98 3.02
CA ASP A 344 -7.74 -18.34 2.67
C ASP A 344 -8.36 -17.39 1.62
N ASN A 345 -7.99 -16.10 1.65
CA ASN A 345 -8.58 -15.08 0.77
C ASN A 345 -7.69 -14.72 -0.45
N VAL A 346 -6.41 -15.07 -0.45
CA VAL A 346 -5.44 -14.66 -1.50
C VAL A 346 -5.87 -15.06 -2.91
N VAL A 347 -6.49 -16.23 -3.05
CA VAL A 347 -6.99 -16.73 -4.35
C VAL A 347 -8.17 -15.90 -4.86
N SER A 348 -9.08 -15.54 -3.96
CA SER A 348 -10.24 -14.71 -4.28
C SER A 348 -9.79 -13.30 -4.66
N LEU A 349 -8.84 -12.73 -3.91
CA LEU A 349 -8.25 -11.42 -4.23
C LEU A 349 -7.48 -11.45 -5.56
N PHE A 350 -6.81 -12.56 -5.90
CA PHE A 350 -6.14 -12.69 -7.19
C PHE A 350 -7.14 -12.75 -8.35
N THR A 351 -8.28 -13.38 -8.13
CA THR A 351 -9.38 -13.42 -9.11
C THR A 351 -9.98 -12.03 -9.30
N LEU A 352 -10.12 -11.24 -8.23
CA LEU A 352 -10.53 -9.83 -8.30
C LEU A 352 -9.59 -9.01 -9.20
N CYS A 353 -8.28 -9.23 -9.13
CA CYS A 353 -7.30 -8.59 -10.02
C CYS A 353 -7.41 -8.99 -11.50
N LYS A 354 -8.23 -9.98 -11.85
CA LYS A 354 -8.55 -10.32 -13.25
C LYS A 354 -9.77 -9.57 -13.75
N GLU A 355 -10.67 -9.20 -12.85
CA GLU A 355 -11.86 -8.41 -13.14
C GLU A 355 -11.54 -6.91 -13.21
N TYR A 356 -10.58 -6.47 -12.37
CA TYR A 356 -10.23 -5.06 -12.22
C TYR A 356 -8.74 -4.80 -12.49
N PRO A 357 -8.36 -3.64 -13.06
CA PRO A 357 -6.98 -3.26 -13.30
C PRO A 357 -6.28 -2.82 -12.01
N LEU A 358 -5.90 -3.78 -11.17
CA LEU A 358 -5.26 -3.56 -9.86
C LEU A 358 -3.81 -4.05 -9.88
N PRO A 359 -2.90 -3.34 -10.58
CA PRO A 359 -1.53 -3.83 -10.80
C PRO A 359 -0.75 -3.99 -9.50
N TYR A 360 -0.96 -3.11 -8.53
CA TYR A 360 -0.19 -3.11 -7.29
C TYR A 360 -0.61 -4.25 -6.37
N LEU A 361 -1.92 -4.45 -6.21
CA LEU A 361 -2.45 -5.62 -5.53
C LEU A 361 -2.01 -6.90 -6.25
N ASN A 362 -2.16 -6.97 -7.57
CA ASN A 362 -1.82 -8.16 -8.36
C ASN A 362 -0.35 -8.57 -8.19
N ASP A 363 0.58 -7.61 -8.31
CA ASP A 363 2.01 -7.90 -8.16
C ASP A 363 2.35 -8.40 -6.75
N LYS A 364 1.71 -7.82 -5.72
CA LYS A 364 1.90 -8.31 -4.35
C LYS A 364 1.30 -9.71 -4.17
N LEU A 365 0.09 -9.96 -4.66
CA LEU A 365 -0.56 -11.27 -4.57
C LEU A 365 0.24 -12.34 -5.30
N LYS A 366 0.84 -12.05 -6.46
CA LYS A 366 1.73 -13.00 -7.15
C LYS A 366 2.90 -13.42 -6.27
N TYR A 367 3.51 -12.47 -5.56
CA TYR A 367 4.58 -12.76 -4.61
C TYR A 367 4.09 -13.62 -3.44
N VAL A 368 2.96 -13.27 -2.84
CA VAL A 368 2.34 -14.05 -1.74
C VAL A 368 2.01 -15.47 -2.20
N ILE A 369 1.42 -15.62 -3.38
CA ILE A 369 1.04 -16.92 -3.94
C ILE A 369 2.28 -17.75 -4.26
N GLY A 370 3.30 -17.15 -4.87
CA GLY A 370 4.54 -17.83 -5.20
C GLY A 370 5.28 -18.35 -3.97
N TYR A 371 5.28 -17.56 -2.89
CA TYR A 371 5.92 -17.91 -1.62
C TYR A 371 5.14 -18.99 -0.85
N TYR A 372 3.82 -18.84 -0.70
CA TYR A 372 2.96 -19.77 0.06
C TYR A 372 2.27 -20.85 -0.81
N PHE A 373 2.77 -21.07 -2.03
CA PHE A 373 2.14 -21.97 -3.00
C PHE A 373 1.77 -23.37 -2.45
N PRO A 374 2.64 -24.06 -1.67
CA PRO A 374 2.35 -25.39 -1.14
C PRO A 374 1.14 -25.45 -0.19
N LEU A 375 0.79 -24.34 0.46
CA LEU A 375 -0.42 -24.22 1.27
C LEU A 375 -1.62 -23.88 0.42
N ILE A 376 -1.47 -22.91 -0.48
CA ILE A 376 -2.54 -22.37 -1.28
C ILE A 376 -3.18 -23.45 -2.16
N ILE A 377 -2.38 -24.36 -2.73
CA ILE A 377 -2.88 -25.48 -3.55
C ILE A 377 -3.83 -26.42 -2.78
N GLN A 378 -3.73 -26.45 -1.46
CA GLN A 378 -4.57 -27.31 -0.61
C GLN A 378 -5.92 -26.67 -0.29
N THR A 379 -6.02 -25.34 -0.39
CA THR A 379 -7.23 -24.57 -0.07
C THR A 379 -8.38 -24.95 -0.99
N LYS A 380 -9.61 -24.85 -0.46
CA LYS A 380 -10.83 -25.06 -1.26
C LYS A 380 -10.91 -24.00 -2.37
N SER A 381 -10.53 -22.77 -2.07
CA SER A 381 -10.53 -21.64 -3.00
C SER A 381 -9.67 -21.92 -4.24
N PHE A 382 -8.45 -22.46 -4.08
CA PHE A 382 -7.60 -22.81 -5.21
C PHE A 382 -8.18 -23.94 -6.05
N LYS A 383 -8.67 -25.00 -5.40
CA LYS A 383 -9.23 -26.17 -6.08
C LYS A 383 -10.49 -25.84 -6.90
N ALA A 384 -11.21 -24.79 -6.51
CA ALA A 384 -12.39 -24.29 -7.22
C ALA A 384 -12.06 -23.45 -8.47
N LEU A 385 -10.80 -23.02 -8.66
CA LEU A 385 -10.39 -22.24 -9.83
C LEU A 385 -10.44 -23.08 -11.12
N ASN A 386 -10.58 -22.39 -12.25
CA ASN A 386 -10.44 -23.02 -13.56
C ASN A 386 -8.98 -23.49 -13.81
N GLN A 387 -8.81 -24.46 -14.71
CA GLN A 387 -7.49 -25.06 -14.99
C GLN A 387 -6.47 -24.03 -15.51
N ASN A 388 -6.89 -23.03 -16.29
CA ASN A 388 -5.99 -22.00 -16.82
C ASN A 388 -5.39 -21.14 -15.70
N VAL A 389 -6.20 -20.69 -14.76
CA VAL A 389 -5.76 -19.86 -13.62
C VAL A 389 -4.91 -20.71 -12.68
N GLN A 390 -5.26 -21.98 -12.45
CA GLN A 390 -4.40 -22.89 -11.68
C GLN A 390 -3.01 -23.05 -12.31
N GLN A 391 -2.93 -23.20 -13.64
CA GLN A 391 -1.66 -23.27 -14.35
C GLN A 391 -0.87 -21.96 -14.28
N GLU A 392 -1.54 -20.80 -14.37
CA GLU A 392 -0.91 -19.49 -14.20
C GLU A 392 -0.28 -19.35 -12.81
N LEU A 393 -1.06 -19.65 -11.76
CA LEU A 393 -0.58 -19.58 -10.38
C LEU A 393 0.53 -20.58 -10.10
N SER A 394 0.49 -21.77 -10.72
CA SER A 394 1.54 -22.78 -10.59
C SER A 394 2.90 -22.32 -11.15
N LYS A 395 2.90 -21.42 -12.13
CA LYS A 395 4.13 -20.82 -12.69
C LYS A 395 4.75 -19.77 -11.78
N LEU A 396 3.96 -19.20 -10.85
CA LEU A 396 4.44 -18.20 -9.88
C LEU A 396 5.21 -18.83 -8.72
N LYS A 397 5.18 -20.16 -8.61
CA LYS A 397 5.96 -20.91 -7.63
C LYS A 397 7.41 -20.41 -7.68
N ILE A 398 7.87 -19.82 -6.58
CA ILE A 398 9.28 -19.50 -6.44
C ILE A 398 10.00 -20.85 -6.35
N GLU A 399 10.89 -21.13 -7.30
CA GLU A 399 11.85 -22.21 -7.13
C GLU A 399 12.71 -21.84 -5.92
N GLY A 400 12.31 -22.30 -4.73
CA GLY A 400 13.30 -22.57 -3.71
C GLY A 400 14.32 -23.50 -4.36
N THR A 401 15.60 -23.25 -4.16
CA THR A 401 16.65 -24.21 -4.51
C THR A 401 16.38 -25.52 -3.75
N TRP A 402 15.56 -26.38 -4.33
CA TRP A 402 15.27 -27.75 -3.91
C TRP A 402 15.95 -28.73 -4.87
N ARG A 403 17.05 -28.31 -5.52
CA ARG A 403 17.94 -29.22 -6.24
C ARG A 403 18.85 -29.90 -5.22
N ILE A 404 18.39 -31.03 -4.71
CA ILE A 404 19.31 -32.10 -4.32
C ILE A 404 19.81 -32.66 -5.65
N GLU A 405 21.02 -32.27 -6.06
CA GLU A 405 21.69 -33.00 -7.12
C GLU A 405 21.80 -34.46 -6.69
N GLN A 406 21.23 -35.32 -7.52
CA GLN A 406 21.21 -36.76 -7.34
C GLN A 406 22.65 -37.27 -7.29
N GLY A 407 23.05 -37.84 -6.16
CA GLY A 407 24.24 -38.69 -6.13
C GLY A 407 25.11 -38.53 -4.90
N LYS A 408 24.60 -38.97 -3.74
CA LYS A 408 25.33 -39.85 -2.81
C LYS A 408 24.38 -40.24 -1.67
N LYS A 409 23.98 -41.52 -1.68
CA LYS A 409 23.48 -42.19 -0.48
C LYS A 409 24.64 -42.24 0.50
N GLU A 410 24.46 -41.67 1.68
CA GLU A 410 24.87 -42.26 2.96
C GLU A 410 24.41 -41.36 4.11
N ASN A 411 23.43 -41.88 4.84
CA ASN A 411 23.08 -41.69 6.24
C ASN A 411 23.11 -40.26 6.84
N CYS A 412 21.89 -39.83 7.22
CA CYS A 412 21.53 -38.63 7.98
C CYS A 412 21.64 -37.29 7.23
N SER A 413 20.58 -36.94 6.51
CA SER A 413 20.26 -35.54 6.19
C SER A 413 19.12 -35.09 7.11
N LEU A 414 19.40 -34.14 8.01
CA LEU A 414 18.37 -33.34 8.66
C LEU A 414 17.45 -32.77 7.57
N GLN A 415 16.15 -33.11 7.66
CA GLN A 415 15.07 -32.58 6.81
C GLN A 415 14.41 -31.38 7.46
#